data_AF-A0A848TE68-F1
#
_entry.id   AF-A0A848TE68-F1
#
_cell.length_a   1.000
_cell.length_b   1.000
_cell.length_c   1.000
_cell.angle_alpha   90.00
_cell.angle_beta   90.00
_cell.angle_gamma   90.00
#
_symmetry.space_group_name_H-M   'P 1'
#
loop_
_entity.id
_entity.type
_entity.pdbx_description
1 polymer ?
#
loop_
_entity_poly.entity_id
_entity_poly.type
_entity_poly.pdbx_seq_one_letter_code
_entity_poly.pdbx_strand_id
1 'polypeptide(L)'
;MDDLAYHIACSEAAKSRIQTSDEAAGCARAFLRVKLSFIPGIGLHEFASLPPEQRATVNLAGYRLYLDWIRENARQVESLRNALLPRPSIASH
;
A
#
# COMPACT_ATOMS: atom_id res chain seq x y z
N MET A 1 -10.31 3.56 -1.60
CA MET A 1 -9.83 2.73 -2.75
C MET A 1 -8.54 3.30 -3.33
N ASP A 2 -8.42 4.63 -3.42
CA ASP A 2 -7.27 5.31 -4.05
C ASP A 2 -5.91 5.01 -3.41
N ASP A 3 -5.82 4.96 -2.08
CA ASP A 3 -4.55 4.69 -1.38
C ASP A 3 -4.01 3.27 -1.62
N LEU A 4 -4.88 2.27 -1.79
CA LEU A 4 -4.48 0.90 -2.09
C LEU A 4 -3.92 0.80 -3.51
N ALA A 5 -4.62 1.39 -4.48
CA ALA A 5 -4.15 1.45 -5.86
C ALA A 5 -2.81 2.20 -5.96
N TYR A 6 -2.70 3.34 -5.27
CA TYR A 6 -1.45 4.11 -5.22
C TYR A 6 -0.32 3.33 -4.56
N HIS A 7 -0.57 2.63 -3.45
CA HIS A 7 0.41 1.75 -2.82
C HIS A 7 0.86 0.62 -3.76
N ILE A 8 -0.06 -0.02 -4.49
CA ILE A 8 0.28 -1.07 -5.46
C ILE A 8 1.15 -0.50 -6.58
N ALA A 9 0.78 0.63 -7.18
CA ALA A 9 1.56 1.28 -8.22
C ALA A 9 2.97 1.67 -7.72
N CYS A 10 3.07 2.20 -6.50
CA CYS A 10 4.33 2.47 -5.81
C CYS A 10 5.20 1.21 -5.67
N SER A 11 4.60 0.10 -5.24
CA SER A 11 5.29 -1.18 -5.04
C SER A 11 5.82 -1.74 -6.37
N GLU A 12 5.04 -1.65 -7.44
CA GLU A 12 5.49 -2.07 -8.77
C GLU A 12 6.60 -1.17 -9.32
N ALA A 13 6.47 0.15 -9.19
CA ALA A 13 7.51 1.09 -9.62
C ALA A 13 8.86 0.87 -8.90
N ALA A 14 8.82 0.56 -7.61
CA ALA A 14 10.00 0.29 -6.79
C ALA A 14 10.77 -0.99 -7.21
N LYS A 15 10.12 -1.93 -7.92
CA LYS A 15 10.80 -3.12 -8.47
C LYS A 15 11.65 -2.78 -9.70
N SER A 16 11.28 -1.75 -10.44
CA SER A 16 11.93 -1.39 -11.71
C SER A 16 12.94 -0.27 -11.58
N ARG A 17 12.83 0.58 -10.55
CA ARG A 17 13.77 1.68 -10.31
C ARG A 17 13.81 2.12 -8.85
N ILE A 18 14.88 2.83 -8.52
CA ILE A 18 14.97 3.60 -7.27
C ILE A 18 13.98 4.77 -7.34
N GLN A 19 13.24 4.96 -6.26
CA GLN A 19 12.30 6.06 -6.09
C GLN A 19 13.02 7.30 -5.57
N THR A 20 12.56 8.48 -5.98
CA THR A 20 12.97 9.74 -5.37
C THR A 20 12.47 9.82 -3.93
N SER A 21 13.04 10.73 -3.14
CA SER A 21 12.63 10.91 -1.74
C SER A 21 11.15 11.27 -1.62
N ASP A 22 10.64 12.16 -2.50
CA ASP A 22 9.24 12.58 -2.50
C ASP A 22 8.29 11.45 -2.86
N GLU A 23 8.66 10.62 -3.84
CA GLU A 23 7.90 9.42 -4.21
C GLU A 23 7.85 8.45 -3.04
N ALA A 24 9.00 8.13 -2.44
CA ALA A 24 9.08 7.23 -1.29
C ALA A 24 8.22 7.75 -0.11
N ALA A 25 8.25 9.06 0.17
CA ALA A 25 7.44 9.68 1.20
C ALA A 25 5.93 9.64 0.88
N GLY A 26 5.55 9.80 -0.39
CA GLY A 26 4.17 9.61 -0.87
C GLY A 26 3.71 8.16 -0.67
N CYS A 27 4.51 7.20 -1.14
CA CYS A 27 4.23 5.77 -1.04
C CYS A 27 4.11 5.31 0.42
N ALA A 28 4.99 5.78 1.30
CA ALA A 28 4.94 5.48 2.73
C ALA A 28 3.67 6.01 3.40
N ARG A 29 3.23 7.23 3.05
CA ARG A 29 1.99 7.83 3.58
C ARG A 29 0.74 7.06 3.12
N ALA A 30 0.67 6.71 1.84
CA ALA A 30 -0.43 5.91 1.32
C ALA A 30 -0.46 4.52 1.99
N PHE A 31 0.69 3.88 2.12
CA PHE A 31 0.76 2.56 2.75
C PHE A 31 0.40 2.60 4.25
N LEU A 32 0.74 3.68 4.96
CA LEU A 32 0.26 3.88 6.33
C LEU A 32 -1.27 3.91 6.37
N ARG A 33 -1.92 4.72 5.52
CA ARG A 33 -3.39 4.77 5.46
C ARG A 33 -4.02 3.42 5.12
N VAL A 34 -3.43 2.67 4.18
CA VAL A 34 -3.87 1.29 3.87
C VAL A 34 -3.80 0.40 5.10
N LYS A 35 -2.67 0.35 5.81
CA LYS A 35 -2.53 -0.49 7.01
C LYS A 35 -3.54 -0.12 8.10
N LEU A 36 -3.76 1.17 8.32
CA LEU A 36 -4.71 1.65 9.34
C LEU A 36 -6.15 1.31 8.97
N SER A 37 -6.50 1.25 7.69
CA SER A 37 -7.84 0.84 7.25
C SER A 37 -8.24 -0.58 7.66
N PHE A 38 -7.27 -1.44 8.00
CA PHE A 38 -7.53 -2.78 8.54
C PHE A 38 -7.76 -2.81 10.06
N ILE A 39 -7.54 -1.70 10.76
CA ILE A 39 -7.65 -1.62 12.23
C ILE A 39 -8.89 -0.80 12.57
N PRO A 40 -9.98 -1.42 13.07
CA PRO A 40 -11.20 -0.71 13.41
C PRO A 40 -10.92 0.43 14.42
N GLY A 41 -11.43 1.62 14.12
CA GLY A 41 -11.34 2.78 15.01
C GLY A 41 -9.98 3.49 15.04
N ILE A 42 -8.99 3.08 14.22
CA ILE A 42 -7.70 3.77 14.14
C ILE A 42 -7.54 4.44 12.78
N GLY A 43 -7.83 5.74 12.73
CA GLY A 43 -7.48 6.61 11.61
C GLY A 43 -6.10 7.26 11.77
N LEU A 44 -5.75 8.16 10.85
CA LEU A 44 -4.47 8.89 10.91
C LEU A 44 -4.35 9.76 12.17
N HIS A 45 -5.46 10.38 12.57
CA HIS A 45 -5.49 11.26 13.74
C HIS A 45 -5.28 10.45 15.02
N GLU A 46 -6.00 9.34 15.18
CA GLU A 46 -5.88 8.43 16.32
C GLU A 46 -4.45 7.88 16.36
N PHE A 47 -3.94 7.39 15.23
CA PHE A 47 -2.57 6.89 15.13
C PHE A 47 -1.51 7.94 15.51
N ALA A 48 -1.69 9.19 15.11
CA ALA A 48 -0.75 10.27 15.42
C ALA A 48 -0.73 10.62 16.93
N SER A 49 -1.86 10.43 17.61
CA SER A 49 -2.01 10.67 19.05
C SER A 49 -1.42 9.56 19.93
N LEU A 50 -1.12 8.40 19.36
CA LEU A 50 -0.57 7.26 20.09
C LEU A 50 0.89 7.51 20.53
N PRO A 51 1.28 6.99 21.71
CA PRO A 51 2.68 6.90 22.10
C PRO A 51 3.54 6.17 21.05
N PRO A 52 4.84 6.47 20.92
CA PRO A 52 5.73 5.83 19.94
C PRO A 52 5.69 4.30 19.95
N GLU A 53 5.70 3.67 21.13
CA GLU A 53 5.62 2.20 21.23
C GLU A 53 4.29 1.65 20.72
N GLN A 54 3.18 2.35 20.97
CA GLN A 54 1.86 1.94 20.49
C GLN A 54 1.73 2.13 18.98
N ARG A 55 2.32 3.20 18.43
CA ARG A 55 2.39 3.39 16.96
C ARG A 55 3.12 2.23 16.29
N ALA A 56 4.23 1.76 16.86
CA ALA A 56 4.95 0.60 16.31
C ALA A 56 4.07 -0.66 16.32
N THR A 57 3.39 -0.93 17.43
CA THR A 57 2.47 -2.07 17.58
C THR A 57 1.31 -2.01 16.57
N VAL A 58 0.63 -0.88 16.48
CA VAL A 58 -0.50 -0.67 15.56
C VAL A 58 -0.03 -0.77 14.10
N ASN A 59 1.10 -0.17 13.77
CA ASN A 59 1.67 -0.24 12.43
C ASN A 59 2.00 -1.69 12.01
N LEU A 60 2.53 -2.50 12.94
CA LEU A 60 2.82 -3.92 12.69
C LEU A 60 1.54 -4.75 12.59
N ALA A 61 0.53 -4.51 13.44
CA ALA A 61 -0.76 -5.19 13.38
C ALA A 61 -1.46 -4.93 12.03
N GLY A 62 -1.53 -3.67 11.60
CA GLY A 62 -2.12 -3.30 10.31
C GLY A 62 -1.35 -3.90 9.12
N TYR A 63 -0.03 -4.02 9.22
CA TYR A 63 0.76 -4.72 8.20
C TYR A 63 0.42 -6.21 8.11
N ARG A 64 0.29 -6.91 9.25
CA ARG A 64 -0.10 -8.33 9.27
C ARG A 64 -1.47 -8.54 8.64
N LEU A 65 -2.46 -7.73 9.04
CA LEU A 65 -3.81 -7.79 8.47
C LEU A 65 -3.84 -7.49 6.97
N TYR A 66 -3.03 -6.54 6.51
CA TYR A 66 -2.85 -6.28 5.09
C TYR A 66 -2.29 -7.51 4.35
N LEU A 67 -1.27 -8.18 4.90
CA LEU A 67 -0.71 -9.38 4.27
C LEU A 67 -1.71 -10.53 4.21
N ASP A 68 -2.49 -10.74 5.27
CA ASP A 68 -3.54 -11.76 5.29
C ASP A 68 -4.63 -11.43 4.26
N TRP A 69 -5.05 -10.17 4.18
CA TRP A 69 -5.99 -9.71 3.14
C TRP A 69 -5.45 -9.93 1.73
N ILE A 70 -4.18 -9.60 1.46
CA ILE A 70 -3.54 -9.86 0.16
C ILE A 70 -3.58 -11.35 -0.19
N ARG A 71 -3.32 -12.22 0.80
CA ARG A 71 -3.34 -13.68 0.62
C ARG A 71 -4.73 -14.19 0.29
N GLU A 72 -5.74 -13.74 1.04
CA GLU A 72 -7.14 -14.13 0.86
C GLU A 72 -7.76 -13.58 -0.44
N ASN A 73 -7.28 -12.42 -0.90
CA ASN A 73 -7.83 -11.69 -2.05
C ASN A 73 -6.87 -11.71 -3.25
N ALA A 74 -6.00 -12.72 -3.35
CA ALA A 74 -4.90 -12.78 -4.32
C ALA A 74 -5.36 -12.50 -5.77
N ARG A 75 -6.50 -13.07 -6.21
CA ARG A 75 -7.04 -12.84 -7.55
C ARG A 75 -7.44 -11.38 -7.80
N GLN A 76 -8.06 -10.75 -6.82
CA GLN A 76 -8.47 -9.34 -6.93
C GLN A 76 -7.25 -8.42 -6.95
N VAL A 77 -6.27 -8.69 -6.08
CA VAL A 77 -5.01 -7.95 -6.03
C VAL A 77 -4.25 -8.07 -7.35
N GLU A 78 -4.21 -9.26 -7.93
CA GLU A 78 -3.57 -9.50 -9.22
C GLU A 78 -4.29 -8.75 -10.35
N SER A 79 -5.63 -8.75 -10.35
CA SER A 79 -6.42 -7.95 -11.30
C SER A 79 -6.13 -6.45 -11.16
N LEU A 80 -6.02 -5.94 -9.93
CA LEU A 80 -5.67 -4.55 -9.66
C LEU A 80 -4.25 -4.21 -10.14
N ARG A 81 -3.27 -5.07 -9.88
CA ARG A 81 -1.90 -4.91 -10.40
C ARG A 81 -1.88 -4.81 -11.91
N ASN A 82 -2.53 -5.74 -12.60
CA ASN A 82 -2.58 -5.77 -14.06
C ASN A 82 -3.30 -4.55 -14.65
N ALA A 83 -4.26 -3.97 -13.94
CA ALA A 83 -4.92 -2.73 -14.35
C ALA A 83 -4.05 -1.48 -14.15
N LEU A 84 -3.12 -1.50 -13.19
CA LEU A 84 -2.26 -0.37 -12.84
C LEU A 84 -0.93 -0.38 -13.59
N LEU A 85 -0.53 -1.52 -14.17
CA LEU A 85 0.63 -1.61 -15.04
C LEU A 85 0.28 -1.15 -16.46
N PRO A 86 1.15 -0.37 -17.12
CA PRO A 86 0.97 -0.06 -18.53
C PRO A 86 0.96 -1.37 -19.34
N ARG A 87 -0.06 -1.58 -20.17
CA ARG A 87 -0.10 -2.73 -21.08
C ARG A 87 1.14 -2.68 -21.98
N PRO A 88 1.83 -3.80 -22.21
CA PRO A 88 2.85 -3.84 -23.24
C PRO A 88 2.19 -3.43 -24.56
N SER A 89 2.70 -2.35 -25.17
CA SER A 89 2.31 -1.98 -26.53
C SER A 89 2.79 -3.11 -27.42
N ILE A 90 1.88 -3.99 -27.83
CA ILE A 90 2.16 -4.94 -28.90
C ILE A 90 2.30 -4.08 -30.15
N ALA A 91 3.55 -3.81 -30.55
CA ALA A 91 3.83 -3.25 -31.86
C ALA A 91 3.37 -4.30 -32.88
N SER A 92 2.22 -4.04 -33.51
CA SER A 92 1.82 -4.75 -34.71
C SER A 92 2.80 -4.35 -35.81
N HIS A 93 3.68 -5.28 -36.18
CA HIS A 93 4.44 -5.26 -37.42
C HIS A 93 3.69 -6.04 -38.49
#